data_AF-A0A5J4TZ13-F1
#
_entry.id   AF-A0A5J4TZ13-F1
#
_cell.length_a   1.000
_cell.length_b   1.000
_cell.length_c   1.000
_cell.angle_alpha   90.00
_cell.angle_beta   90.00
_cell.angle_gamma   90.00
#
_symmetry.space_group_name_H-M   'P 1'
#
loop_
_entity.id
_entity.type
_entity.pdbx_description
1 polymer ?
#
loop_
_entity_poly.entity_id
_entity_poly.type
_entity_poly.pdbx_seq_one_letter_code
_entity_poly.pdbx_strand_id
1 'polypeptide(L)'
;MINSGIVDSLLKILSTWELDQITQPYIKAFFRFTYPSCFEIIQQLHQKQSLPTLLRLLNHKDEDVISDSIVSVNNIIYYGAIGTNSTSLHPYYQEIAQIGGIEKIFEQFRRTKHEDTKNISATCLGIVFRAREMTDNEMKVEIISHLKSIINHQREDIRKVVKLALKCLAQNQANRSEIVKDGFVVPDD
;
A
#
# COMPACT_ATOMS: atom_id res chain seq x y z
N MET A 1 -17.58 7.97 -11.98
CA MET A 1 -18.54 7.20 -11.16
C MET A 1 -18.17 5.73 -11.30
N ILE A 2 -18.00 4.99 -10.20
CA ILE A 2 -17.70 3.55 -10.28
C ILE A 2 -18.96 2.76 -10.62
N ASN A 3 -18.82 1.63 -11.32
CA ASN A 3 -19.94 0.70 -11.51
C ASN A 3 -20.21 -0.04 -10.19
N SER A 4 -20.97 0.61 -9.29
CA SER A 4 -21.17 0.15 -7.90
C SER A 4 -21.61 -1.31 -7.82
N GLY A 5 -22.54 -1.75 -8.67
CA GLY A 5 -23.06 -3.12 -8.63
C GLY A 5 -22.00 -4.19 -8.89
N ILE A 6 -21.05 -3.93 -9.80
CA ILE A 6 -19.93 -4.85 -10.07
C ILE A 6 -18.96 -4.85 -8.89
N VAL A 7 -18.59 -3.67 -8.39
CA VAL A 7 -17.68 -3.54 -7.24
C VAL A 7 -18.24 -4.24 -6.01
N ASP A 8 -19.52 -4.03 -5.72
CA ASP A 8 -20.21 -4.65 -4.58
C ASP A 8 -20.25 -6.19 -4.71
N SER A 9 -20.49 -6.69 -5.92
CA SER A 9 -20.49 -8.13 -6.19
C SER A 9 -19.10 -8.75 -6.00
N LEU A 10 -18.05 -8.09 -6.51
CA LEU A 10 -16.67 -8.55 -6.35
C LEU A 10 -16.24 -8.51 -4.89
N LEU A 11 -16.54 -7.43 -4.17
CA LEU A 11 -16.22 -7.33 -2.73
C LEU A 11 -16.95 -8.39 -1.92
N LYS A 12 -18.21 -8.67 -2.23
CA LYS A 12 -18.96 -9.76 -1.59
C LYS A 12 -18.27 -11.11 -1.80
N ILE A 13 -17.87 -11.44 -3.04
CA ILE A 13 -17.15 -12.68 -3.34
C ILE A 13 -15.84 -12.75 -2.54
N LEU A 14 -15.00 -11.71 -2.64
CA LEU A 14 -13.67 -11.68 -2.02
C LEU A 14 -13.70 -11.70 -0.49
N SER A 15 -14.75 -11.13 0.13
CA SER A 15 -14.90 -11.07 1.58
C SER A 15 -15.56 -12.31 2.19
N THR A 16 -16.42 -13.01 1.46
CA THR A 16 -17.25 -14.10 2.02
C THR A 16 -16.82 -15.50 1.62
N TRP A 17 -16.16 -15.68 0.49
CA TRP A 17 -15.73 -17.00 0.06
C TRP A 17 -14.55 -17.51 0.89
N GLU A 18 -14.41 -18.83 1.02
CA GLU A 18 -13.17 -19.39 1.54
C GLU A 18 -12.00 -19.01 0.64
N LEU A 19 -10.82 -18.75 1.24
CA LEU A 19 -9.66 -18.26 0.49
C LEU A 19 -9.34 -19.18 -0.70
N ASP A 20 -9.36 -20.50 -0.49
CA ASP A 20 -9.07 -21.50 -1.52
C ASP A 20 -10.04 -21.51 -2.71
N GLN A 21 -11.20 -20.86 -2.59
CA GLN A 21 -12.18 -20.73 -3.68
C GLN A 21 -12.00 -19.44 -4.48
N ILE A 22 -11.15 -18.51 -4.01
CA ILE A 22 -10.89 -17.23 -4.67
C ILE A 22 -9.79 -17.43 -5.70
N THR A 23 -10.13 -17.34 -6.97
CA THR A 23 -9.17 -17.38 -8.08
C THR A 23 -8.76 -15.97 -8.51
N GLN A 24 -7.58 -15.86 -9.14
CA GLN A 24 -7.03 -14.59 -9.62
C GLN A 24 -8.03 -13.71 -10.41
N PRO A 25 -8.90 -14.23 -11.30
CA PRO A 25 -9.81 -13.38 -12.07
C PRO A 25 -10.69 -12.44 -11.24
N TYR A 26 -11.11 -12.84 -10.03
CA TYR A 26 -11.93 -11.97 -9.17
C TYR A 26 -11.18 -10.75 -8.67
N ILE A 27 -9.96 -10.96 -8.15
CA ILE A 27 -9.13 -9.86 -7.65
C ILE A 27 -8.57 -9.01 -8.80
N LYS A 28 -8.24 -9.64 -9.94
CA LYS A 28 -7.81 -8.93 -11.14
C LYS A 28 -8.90 -8.04 -11.73
N ALA A 29 -10.16 -8.47 -11.66
CA ALA A 29 -11.31 -7.64 -12.03
C ALA A 29 -11.46 -6.46 -11.05
N PHE A 30 -11.31 -6.69 -9.75
CA PHE A 30 -11.35 -5.62 -8.74
C PHE A 30 -10.23 -4.60 -8.93
N PHE A 31 -9.00 -5.07 -9.20
CA PHE A 31 -7.83 -4.24 -9.47
C PHE A 31 -8.09 -3.16 -10.53
N ARG A 32 -8.88 -3.47 -11.58
CA ARG A 32 -9.24 -2.52 -12.65
C ARG A 32 -10.03 -1.30 -12.15
N PHE A 33 -10.64 -1.36 -10.97
CA PHE A 33 -11.29 -0.20 -10.35
C PHE A 33 -10.33 0.65 -9.51
N THR A 34 -9.14 0.12 -9.20
CA THR A 34 -8.12 0.82 -8.43
C THR A 34 -7.08 1.54 -9.30
N TYR A 35 -6.94 1.15 -10.58
CA TYR A 35 -5.98 1.77 -11.49
C TYR A 35 -6.38 1.69 -12.99
N PRO A 36 -6.24 2.80 -13.75
CA PRO A 36 -5.96 4.16 -13.29
C PRO A 36 -7.16 4.71 -12.49
N SER A 37 -6.91 5.58 -11.52
CA SER A 37 -7.95 6.11 -10.61
C SER A 37 -7.69 7.55 -10.17
N CYS A 38 -8.50 8.04 -9.23
CA CYS A 38 -8.35 9.34 -8.57
C CYS A 38 -8.90 9.25 -7.14
N PHE A 39 -8.66 10.30 -6.34
CA PHE A 39 -9.03 10.31 -4.93
C PHE A 39 -10.52 10.03 -4.70
N GLU A 40 -11.41 10.63 -5.50
CA GLU A 40 -12.86 10.49 -5.37
C GLU A 40 -13.33 9.05 -5.63
N ILE A 41 -12.68 8.35 -6.57
CA ILE A 41 -12.98 6.95 -6.89
C ILE A 41 -12.48 6.04 -5.78
N ILE A 42 -11.26 6.25 -5.32
CA ILE A 42 -10.68 5.46 -4.23
C ILE A 42 -11.44 5.68 -2.91
N GLN A 43 -11.89 6.89 -2.64
CA GLN A 43 -12.75 7.20 -1.49
C GLN A 43 -14.07 6.43 -1.55
N GLN A 44 -14.67 6.27 -2.73
CA GLN A 44 -15.86 5.41 -2.90
C GLN A 44 -15.55 3.93 -2.66
N LEU A 45 -14.39 3.43 -3.12
CA LEU A 45 -13.98 2.04 -2.83
C LEU A 45 -13.72 1.84 -1.34
N HIS A 46 -13.09 2.80 -0.69
CA HIS A 46 -12.82 2.79 0.75
C HIS A 46 -14.12 2.71 1.56
N GLN A 47 -15.12 3.54 1.24
CA GLN A 47 -16.45 3.51 1.87
C GLN A 47 -17.16 2.15 1.73
N LYS A 48 -16.79 1.34 0.74
CA LYS A 48 -17.32 -0.01 0.51
C LYS A 48 -16.57 -1.12 1.27
N GLN A 49 -15.74 -0.78 2.26
CA GLN A 49 -14.97 -1.77 3.04
C GLN A 49 -14.00 -2.60 2.17
N SER A 50 -13.42 -1.97 1.15
CA SER A 50 -12.44 -2.62 0.28
C SER A 50 -11.14 -2.98 1.01
N LEU A 51 -10.63 -2.11 1.89
CA LEU A 51 -9.36 -2.35 2.58
C LEU A 51 -9.35 -3.63 3.44
N PRO A 52 -10.33 -3.87 4.33
CA PRO A 52 -10.40 -5.14 5.06
C PRO A 52 -10.47 -6.37 4.13
N THR A 53 -11.26 -6.26 3.05
CA THR A 53 -11.44 -7.33 2.07
C THR A 53 -10.12 -7.68 1.37
N LEU A 54 -9.40 -6.68 0.88
CA LEU A 54 -8.12 -6.86 0.19
C LEU A 54 -7.03 -7.38 1.13
N LEU A 55 -6.92 -6.80 2.33
CA LEU A 55 -5.92 -7.24 3.32
C LEU A 55 -6.11 -8.69 3.77
N ARG A 56 -7.34 -9.23 3.71
CA ARG A 56 -7.60 -10.66 3.96
C ARG A 56 -6.91 -11.55 2.92
N LEU A 57 -6.86 -11.12 1.66
CA LEU A 57 -6.29 -11.90 0.55
C LEU A 57 -4.76 -12.00 0.62
N LEU A 58 -4.08 -11.25 1.49
CA LEU A 58 -2.65 -11.44 1.73
C LEU A 58 -2.33 -12.80 2.36
N ASN A 59 -3.32 -13.45 2.98
CA ASN A 59 -3.22 -14.82 3.50
C ASN A 59 -3.50 -15.90 2.45
N HIS A 60 -3.70 -15.52 1.19
CA HIS A 60 -3.94 -16.48 0.12
C HIS A 60 -2.67 -17.29 -0.20
N LYS A 61 -2.85 -18.49 -0.78
CA LYS A 61 -1.74 -19.38 -1.17
C LYS A 61 -1.18 -19.08 -2.57
N ASP A 62 -2.03 -18.60 -3.46
CA ASP A 62 -1.67 -18.17 -4.81
C ASP A 62 -1.03 -16.78 -4.77
N GLU A 63 0.21 -16.71 -5.22
CA GLU A 63 1.03 -15.49 -5.21
C GLU A 63 0.47 -14.42 -6.14
N ASP A 64 -0.22 -14.80 -7.21
CA ASP A 64 -0.86 -13.85 -8.12
C ASP A 64 -2.04 -13.14 -7.44
N VAL A 65 -2.82 -13.87 -6.63
CA VAL A 65 -3.91 -13.28 -5.84
C VAL A 65 -3.36 -12.31 -4.79
N ILE A 66 -2.27 -12.69 -4.13
CA ILE A 66 -1.60 -11.82 -3.15
C ILE A 66 -1.07 -10.56 -3.83
N SER A 67 -0.42 -10.71 -4.99
CA SER A 67 0.15 -9.61 -5.76
C SER A 67 -0.92 -8.63 -6.23
N ASP A 68 -2.00 -9.11 -6.87
CA ASP A 68 -3.10 -8.26 -7.32
C ASP A 68 -3.79 -7.56 -6.13
N SER A 69 -3.85 -8.22 -4.96
CA SER A 69 -4.41 -7.62 -3.76
C SER A 69 -3.54 -6.51 -3.18
N ILE A 70 -2.23 -6.74 -2.99
CA ILE A 70 -1.34 -5.72 -2.42
C ILE A 70 -1.20 -4.52 -3.36
N VAL A 71 -1.20 -4.74 -4.69
CA VAL A 71 -1.24 -3.66 -5.68
C VAL A 71 -2.52 -2.83 -5.51
N SER A 72 -3.67 -3.49 -5.36
CA SER A 72 -4.97 -2.82 -5.15
C SER A 72 -4.97 -1.99 -3.86
N VAL A 73 -4.41 -2.52 -2.77
CA VAL A 73 -4.22 -1.78 -1.50
C VAL A 73 -3.31 -0.57 -1.72
N ASN A 74 -2.17 -0.75 -2.40
CA ASN A 74 -1.23 0.32 -2.69
C ASN A 74 -1.87 1.44 -3.50
N ASN A 75 -2.69 1.11 -4.50
CA ASN A 75 -3.41 2.11 -5.29
C ASN A 75 -4.36 2.94 -4.42
N ILE A 76 -5.10 2.30 -3.52
CA ILE A 76 -6.00 2.98 -2.59
C ILE A 76 -5.21 3.94 -1.68
N ILE A 77 -4.10 3.47 -1.12
CA ILE A 77 -3.23 4.29 -0.27
C ILE A 77 -2.60 5.43 -1.08
N TYR A 78 -2.05 5.15 -2.26
CA TYR A 78 -1.39 6.11 -3.14
C TYR A 78 -2.31 7.29 -3.53
N TYR A 79 -3.50 7.00 -4.04
CA TYR A 79 -4.46 8.04 -4.42
C TYR A 79 -5.04 8.76 -3.21
N GLY A 80 -5.16 8.09 -2.06
CA GLY A 80 -5.45 8.71 -0.78
C GLY A 80 -4.39 9.75 -0.38
N ALA A 81 -3.12 9.43 -0.60
CA ALA A 81 -2.02 10.33 -0.30
C ALA A 81 -2.00 11.54 -1.25
N ILE A 82 -1.99 11.32 -2.57
CA ILE A 82 -1.88 12.44 -3.52
C ILE A 82 -3.15 13.30 -3.60
N GLY A 83 -4.29 12.76 -3.16
CA GLY A 83 -5.58 13.46 -3.12
C GLY A 83 -5.84 14.32 -1.88
N THR A 84 -4.96 14.27 -0.89
CA THR A 84 -5.11 14.99 0.39
C THR A 84 -3.91 15.87 0.68
N ASN A 85 -4.02 16.75 1.68
CA ASN A 85 -2.93 17.66 2.04
C ASN A 85 -1.66 16.85 2.34
N SER A 86 -0.58 17.19 1.65
CA SER A 86 0.70 16.48 1.77
C SER A 86 1.22 16.49 3.20
N THR A 87 0.98 17.55 4.00
CA THR A 87 1.50 17.68 5.37
C THR A 87 0.63 17.05 6.46
N SER A 88 -0.58 16.58 6.11
CA SER A 88 -1.47 15.93 7.07
C SER A 88 -1.16 14.45 7.20
N LEU A 89 -1.61 13.85 8.31
CA LEU A 89 -1.64 12.39 8.45
C LEU A 89 -2.36 11.74 7.25
N HIS A 90 -1.96 10.53 6.90
CA HIS A 90 -2.62 9.76 5.84
C HIS A 90 -4.08 9.47 6.21
N PRO A 91 -5.07 9.71 5.33
CA PRO A 91 -6.50 9.60 5.66
C PRO A 91 -6.92 8.18 6.09
N TYR A 92 -6.23 7.15 5.58
CA TYR A 92 -6.58 5.75 5.82
C TYR A 92 -5.70 5.07 6.89
N TYR A 93 -4.74 5.77 7.52
CA TYR A 93 -3.84 5.12 8.49
C TYR A 93 -4.62 4.48 9.64
N GLN A 94 -5.54 5.24 10.26
CA GLN A 94 -6.21 4.80 11.48
C GLN A 94 -7.01 3.51 11.25
N GLU A 95 -7.74 3.42 10.15
CA GLU A 95 -8.49 2.21 9.81
C GLU A 95 -7.56 1.04 9.53
N ILE A 96 -6.52 1.22 8.71
CA ILE A 96 -5.56 0.17 8.38
C ILE A 96 -4.89 -0.36 9.65
N ALA A 97 -4.52 0.51 10.59
CA ALA A 97 -3.97 0.10 11.87
C ALA A 97 -5.00 -0.67 12.73
N GLN A 98 -6.26 -0.19 12.81
CA GLN A 98 -7.31 -0.84 13.59
C GLN A 98 -7.65 -2.26 13.12
N ILE A 99 -7.52 -2.54 11.83
CA ILE A 99 -7.79 -3.86 11.25
C ILE A 99 -6.54 -4.77 11.16
N GLY A 100 -5.44 -4.38 11.81
CA GLY A 100 -4.16 -5.11 11.79
C GLY A 100 -3.50 -5.14 10.41
N GLY A 101 -3.81 -4.17 9.56
CA GLY A 101 -3.33 -4.10 8.18
C GLY A 101 -1.85 -3.72 8.07
N ILE A 102 -1.33 -2.94 9.02
CA ILE A 102 0.09 -2.54 9.05
C ILE A 102 0.97 -3.77 9.22
N GLU A 103 0.65 -4.60 10.20
CA GLU A 103 1.37 -5.83 10.53
C GLU A 103 1.29 -6.82 9.37
N LYS A 104 0.11 -7.01 8.76
CA LYS A 104 -0.08 -7.89 7.60
C LYS A 104 0.75 -7.47 6.38
N ILE A 105 0.79 -6.17 6.07
CA ILE A 105 1.60 -5.67 4.95
C ILE A 105 3.09 -5.88 5.24
N PHE A 106 3.51 -5.69 6.50
CA PHE A 106 4.90 -5.88 6.90
C PHE A 106 5.33 -7.36 6.89
N GLU A 107 4.48 -8.26 7.39
CA GLU A 107 4.68 -9.71 7.26
C GLU A 107 4.79 -10.12 5.79
N GLN A 108 3.95 -9.57 4.91
CA GLN A 108 4.02 -9.82 3.46
C GLN A 108 5.34 -9.32 2.87
N PHE A 109 5.81 -8.13 3.26
CA PHE A 109 7.10 -7.58 2.85
C PHE A 109 8.27 -8.50 3.21
N ARG A 110 8.26 -9.09 4.42
CA ARG A 110 9.31 -10.02 4.88
C ARG A 110 9.22 -11.39 4.22
N ARG A 111 8.00 -11.92 4.07
CA ARG A 111 7.76 -13.29 3.57
C ARG A 111 7.97 -13.43 2.07
N THR A 112 7.60 -12.42 1.29
CA THR A 112 7.57 -12.55 -0.17
C THR A 112 8.97 -12.69 -0.76
N LYS A 113 9.09 -13.53 -1.78
CA LYS A 113 10.30 -13.64 -2.63
C LYS A 113 10.16 -12.86 -3.94
N HIS A 114 8.95 -12.38 -4.24
CA HIS A 114 8.66 -11.59 -5.43
C HIS A 114 9.06 -10.15 -5.23
N GLU A 115 9.96 -9.66 -6.07
CA GLU A 115 10.52 -8.32 -6.00
C GLU A 115 9.43 -7.24 -6.08
N ASP A 116 8.52 -7.35 -7.05
CA ASP A 116 7.43 -6.39 -7.23
C ASP A 116 6.52 -6.33 -5.99
N THR A 117 6.10 -7.47 -5.45
CA THR A 117 5.31 -7.53 -4.21
C THR A 117 6.07 -6.91 -3.04
N LYS A 118 7.38 -7.15 -2.93
CA LYS A 118 8.22 -6.58 -1.86
C LYS A 118 8.29 -5.06 -1.96
N ASN A 119 8.57 -4.55 -3.16
CA ASN A 119 8.65 -3.11 -3.46
C ASN A 119 7.32 -2.41 -3.17
N ILE A 120 6.20 -3.03 -3.55
CA ILE A 120 4.86 -2.50 -3.33
C ILE A 120 4.49 -2.53 -1.84
N SER A 121 4.76 -3.61 -1.10
CA SER A 121 4.51 -3.64 0.35
C SER A 121 5.31 -2.57 1.09
N ALA A 122 6.60 -2.38 0.73
CA ALA A 122 7.44 -1.34 1.33
C ALA A 122 6.89 0.06 1.03
N THR A 123 6.43 0.28 -0.19
CA THR A 123 5.78 1.53 -0.58
C THR A 123 4.50 1.77 0.21
N CYS A 124 3.61 0.77 0.30
CA CYS A 124 2.35 0.88 1.07
C CYS A 124 2.62 1.41 2.47
N LEU A 125 3.60 0.83 3.16
CA LEU A 125 3.99 1.24 4.50
C LEU A 125 4.62 2.64 4.50
N GLY A 126 5.50 2.94 3.56
CA GLY A 126 6.10 4.28 3.46
C GLY A 126 5.06 5.40 3.23
N ILE A 127 4.05 5.15 2.40
CA ILE A 127 2.99 6.14 2.13
C ILE A 127 1.98 6.23 3.28
N VAL A 128 1.53 5.10 3.84
CA VAL A 128 0.48 5.13 4.89
C VAL A 128 0.98 5.81 6.17
N PHE A 129 2.29 5.75 6.46
CA PHE A 129 2.93 6.45 7.57
C PHE A 129 3.23 7.93 7.28
N ARG A 130 2.60 8.55 6.27
CA ARG A 130 2.76 9.98 5.98
C ARG A 130 2.54 10.84 7.23
N ALA A 131 3.53 11.69 7.50
CA ALA A 131 3.57 12.59 8.68
C ALA A 131 3.44 11.88 10.04
N ARG A 132 3.58 10.54 10.07
CA ARG A 132 3.42 9.73 11.27
C ARG A 132 4.69 8.95 11.56
N GLU A 133 5.09 8.91 12.83
CA GLU A 133 6.23 8.10 13.24
C GLU A 133 5.96 6.60 13.06
N MET A 134 6.93 5.88 12.48
CA MET A 134 7.00 4.42 12.60
C MET A 134 7.65 4.07 13.94
N THR A 135 6.82 3.77 14.94
CA THR A 135 7.27 3.49 16.31
C THR A 135 7.91 2.11 16.45
N ASP A 136 7.52 1.15 15.61
CA ASP A 136 8.23 -0.11 15.48
C ASP A 136 9.58 0.15 14.80
N ASN A 137 10.65 0.00 15.57
CA ASN A 137 11.99 0.30 15.09
C ASN A 137 12.49 -0.71 14.04
N GLU A 138 12.09 -1.97 14.14
CA GLU A 138 12.49 -3.01 13.18
C GLU A 138 11.85 -2.73 11.82
N MET A 139 10.53 -2.46 11.82
CA MET A 139 9.79 -2.05 10.62
C MET A 139 10.36 -0.77 10.01
N LYS A 140 10.60 0.25 10.83
CA LYS A 140 11.17 1.52 10.37
C LYS A 140 12.49 1.32 9.62
N VAL A 141 13.42 0.58 10.22
CA VAL A 141 14.75 0.33 9.63
C VAL A 141 14.64 -0.48 8.35
N GLU A 142 13.89 -1.59 8.37
CA GLU A 142 13.77 -2.48 7.20
C GLU A 142 13.09 -1.79 6.01
N ILE A 143 11.97 -1.10 6.25
CA ILE A 143 11.21 -0.44 5.19
C ILE A 143 12.00 0.73 4.61
N ILE A 144 12.61 1.57 5.45
CA ILE A 144 13.41 2.70 4.96
C ILE A 144 14.65 2.21 4.22
N SER A 145 15.35 1.20 4.73
CA SER A 145 16.51 0.60 4.05
C SER A 145 16.15 0.04 2.67
N HIS A 146 15.03 -0.69 2.57
CA HIS A 146 14.54 -1.21 1.29
C HIS A 146 14.14 -0.09 0.32
N LEU A 147 13.39 0.92 0.77
CA LEU A 147 13.03 2.06 -0.08
C LEU A 147 14.26 2.83 -0.58
N LYS A 148 15.30 2.98 0.26
CA LYS A 148 16.58 3.60 -0.14
C LYS A 148 17.27 2.78 -1.24
N SER A 149 17.29 1.45 -1.14
CA SER A 149 17.99 0.60 -2.11
C SER A 149 17.35 0.61 -3.50
N ILE A 150 16.03 0.83 -3.59
CA ILE A 150 15.27 0.84 -4.85
C ILE A 150 14.97 2.25 -5.39
N ILE A 151 15.55 3.31 -4.82
CA ILE A 151 15.25 4.70 -5.24
C ILE A 151 15.58 4.96 -6.73
N ASN A 152 16.58 4.25 -7.26
CA ASN A 152 17.03 4.32 -8.65
C ASN A 152 16.58 3.10 -9.49
N HIS A 153 15.46 2.48 -9.11
CA HIS A 153 14.90 1.32 -9.83
C HIS A 153 14.80 1.56 -11.34
N GLN A 154 14.99 0.53 -12.18
CA GLN A 154 15.01 0.69 -13.64
C GLN A 154 13.67 1.18 -14.21
N ARG A 155 12.56 0.68 -13.65
CA ARG A 155 11.20 1.09 -14.00
C ARG A 155 10.82 2.43 -13.37
N GLU A 156 10.32 3.37 -14.18
CA GLU A 156 9.99 4.74 -13.79
C GLU A 156 8.80 4.83 -12.83
N ASP A 157 7.79 3.99 -13.03
CA ASP A 157 6.61 3.90 -12.17
C ASP A 157 7.01 3.55 -10.72
N ILE A 158 7.92 2.59 -10.55
CA ILE A 158 8.45 2.22 -9.23
C ILE A 158 9.25 3.38 -8.63
N ARG A 159 10.13 4.05 -9.39
CA ARG A 159 10.89 5.21 -8.86
C ARG A 159 9.98 6.31 -8.34
N LYS A 160 8.92 6.67 -9.07
CA LYS A 160 7.97 7.72 -8.66
C LYS A 160 7.31 7.39 -7.34
N VAL A 161 6.87 6.15 -7.22
CA VAL A 161 6.13 5.65 -6.05
C VAL A 161 7.03 5.52 -4.82
N VAL A 162 8.29 5.07 -5.00
CA VAL A 162 9.30 5.02 -3.92
C VAL A 162 9.68 6.42 -3.44
N LYS A 163 9.86 7.38 -4.37
CA LYS A 163 10.12 8.78 -4.01
C LYS A 163 8.98 9.35 -3.16
N LEU A 164 7.72 9.10 -3.54
CA LEU A 164 6.56 9.52 -2.76
C LEU A 164 6.56 8.89 -1.36
N ALA A 165 6.86 7.60 -1.25
CA ALA A 165 6.93 6.90 0.03
C ALA A 165 7.97 7.54 0.97
N LEU A 166 9.20 7.78 0.49
CA LEU A 166 10.24 8.44 1.28
C LEU A 166 9.87 9.88 1.66
N LYS A 167 9.24 10.63 0.75
CA LYS A 167 8.72 11.97 1.04
C LYS A 167 7.65 11.94 2.13
N CYS A 168 6.72 10.99 2.08
CA CYS A 168 5.68 10.83 3.10
C CYS A 168 6.28 10.57 4.48
N LEU A 169 7.25 9.67 4.56
CA LEU A 169 7.94 9.34 5.80
C LEU A 169 8.75 10.52 6.36
N ALA A 170 9.47 11.23 5.49
CA ALA A 170 10.36 12.32 5.88
C ALA A 170 9.66 13.55 6.47
N GLN A 171 8.32 13.60 6.43
CA GLN A 171 7.54 14.62 7.12
C GLN A 171 7.49 14.44 8.64
N ASN A 172 7.73 13.22 9.13
CA ASN A 172 7.94 12.98 10.55
C ASN A 172 9.44 13.02 10.86
N GLN A 173 9.81 13.71 11.95
CA GLN A 173 11.22 13.92 12.31
C GLN A 173 11.98 12.61 12.62
N ALA A 174 11.36 11.65 13.31
CA ALA A 174 12.03 10.40 13.68
C ALA A 174 12.31 9.54 12.43
N ASN A 175 11.34 9.43 11.52
CA ASN A 175 11.52 8.74 10.25
C ASN A 175 12.54 9.46 9.37
N ARG A 176 12.50 10.80 9.31
CA ARG A 176 13.48 11.61 8.56
C ARG A 176 14.89 11.36 9.04
N SER A 177 15.12 11.33 10.35
CA SER A 177 16.43 11.04 10.95
C SER A 177 16.95 9.67 10.54
N GLU A 178 16.09 8.67 10.40
CA GLU A 178 16.48 7.35 9.87
C GLU A 178 16.82 7.40 8.38
N ILE A 179 16.01 8.09 7.57
CA ILE A 179 16.24 8.20 6.12
C ILE A 179 17.61 8.79 5.83
N VAL A 180 17.97 9.91 6.49
CA VAL A 180 19.18 10.69 6.19
C VAL A 180 20.49 10.06 6.69
N LYS A 181 20.42 8.92 7.40
CA LYS A 181 21.62 8.16 7.75
C LYS A 181 22.43 7.80 6.50
N ASP A 182 23.73 7.67 6.70
CA ASP A 182 24.71 7.31 5.65
C ASP A 182 24.76 8.32 4.49
N GLY A 183 24.39 9.57 4.75
CA GLY A 183 24.42 10.66 3.77
C GLY A 183 23.32 10.58 2.71
N PHE A 184 22.29 9.77 2.93
CA PHE A 184 21.17 9.69 1.99
C PHE A 184 20.34 10.98 2.00
N VAL A 185 19.98 11.46 0.82
CA VAL A 185 19.20 12.69 0.66
C VAL A 185 17.73 12.34 0.40
N VAL A 186 16.82 12.93 1.17
CA VAL A 186 15.38 12.80 0.94
C VAL A 186 15.07 13.34 -0.47
N PRO A 187 14.32 12.60 -1.32
CA PRO A 187 14.08 13.04 -2.68
C PRO A 187 13.37 14.41 -2.74
N ASP A 188 13.87 15.29 -3.61
CA ASP A 188 13.24 16.56 -3.97
C ASP A 188 12.13 16.38 -5.02
N ASP A 189 11.41 17.45 -5.35
CA ASP A 189 10.42 17.51 -6.44
C ASP A 189 11.05 17.43 -7.83
#